data_AF-A0A963RNM2-F1
#
_entry.id   AF-A0A963RNM2-F1
#
_cell.length_a   1.000
_cell.length_b   1.000
_cell.length_c   1.000
_cell.angle_alpha   90.00
_cell.angle_beta   90.00
_cell.angle_gamma   90.00
#
_symmetry.space_group_name_H-M   'P 1'
#
loop_
_entity.id
_entity.type
_entity.pdbx_description
1 polymer ?
#
loop_
_entity_poly.entity_id
_entity_poly.type
_entity_poly.pdbx_seq_one_letter_code
_entity_poly.pdbx_strand_id
1 'polypeptide(L)' 'PKPAKDKVADDERLPGPKDIKVLKYSKRGGQRPEVRVVRVLGNQRLTPGGKLKKAQPKQKSVKKSRD' A
#
# COMPACT_ATOMS: atom_id res chain seq x y z
N PRO A 1 -1.78 12.88 37.35
CA PRO A 1 -1.97 12.07 36.12
C PRO A 1 -3.41 12.19 35.58
N LYS A 2 -3.60 12.82 34.41
CA LYS A 2 -4.94 12.90 33.81
C LYS A 2 -5.27 11.55 33.14
N PRO A 3 -6.49 11.01 33.33
CA PRO A 3 -6.90 9.75 32.71
C PRO A 3 -6.94 9.90 31.19
N ALA A 4 -6.53 8.85 30.48
CA ALA A 4 -6.57 8.82 29.02
C ALA A 4 -8.04 8.83 28.56
N LYS A 5 -8.36 9.69 27.59
CA LYS A 5 -9.70 9.73 26.99
C LYS A 5 -9.89 8.52 26.07
N ASP A 6 -10.99 7.81 26.26
CA ASP A 6 -11.38 6.71 25.38
C ASP A 6 -11.68 7.22 23.97
N LYS A 7 -10.97 6.66 22.99
CA LYS A 7 -11.18 6.96 21.57
C LYS A 7 -12.27 6.05 21.04
N VAL A 8 -13.39 6.63 20.62
CA VAL A 8 -14.45 5.91 19.91
C VAL A 8 -13.87 5.35 18.59
N ALA A 9 -14.05 4.05 18.36
CA ALA A 9 -13.71 3.43 17.10
C ALA A 9 -14.65 3.99 16.02
N ASP A 10 -14.07 4.58 14.98
CA ASP A 10 -14.80 5.13 13.85
C ASP A 10 -14.82 4.04 12.78
N ASP A 11 -15.98 3.44 12.56
CA ASP A 11 -16.16 2.31 11.63
C ASP A 11 -16.01 2.73 10.16
N GLU A 12 -16.02 4.03 9.85
CA GLU A 12 -15.77 4.55 8.50
C GLU A 12 -14.26 4.76 8.22
N ARG A 13 -13.41 4.57 9.24
CA ARG A 13 -11.96 4.71 9.09
C ARG A 13 -11.41 3.63 8.15
N LEU A 14 -11.08 4.04 6.93
CA LEU A 14 -10.36 3.22 5.97
C LEU A 14 -9.03 2.72 6.55
N PRO A 15 -8.60 1.48 6.20
CA PRO A 15 -7.37 0.93 6.73
C PRO A 15 -6.17 1.79 6.33
N GLY A 16 -5.31 2.06 7.33
CA GLY A 16 -4.05 2.77 7.13
C GLY A 16 -3.06 2.02 6.23
N PRO A 17 -1.87 2.59 6.00
CA PRO A 17 -0.80 1.96 5.23
C PRO A 17 -0.51 0.53 5.72
N LYS A 18 -0.32 -0.41 4.80
CA LYS A 18 -0.09 -1.83 5.11
C LYS A 18 1.32 -2.25 4.76
N ASP A 19 2.04 -2.86 5.68
CA ASP A 19 3.34 -3.47 5.40
C ASP A 19 3.15 -4.95 5.04
N ILE A 20 3.50 -5.31 3.81
CA ILE A 20 3.29 -6.65 3.26
C ILE A 20 4.64 -7.29 2.96
N LYS A 21 4.81 -8.55 3.37
CA LYS A 21 5.97 -9.38 3.02
C LYS A 21 5.73 -10.02 1.65
N VAL A 22 6.56 -9.66 0.68
CA VAL A 22 6.55 -10.20 -0.67
C VAL A 22 7.70 -11.19 -0.78
N LEU A 23 7.39 -12.46 -1.03
CA LEU A 23 8.38 -13.49 -1.29
C LEU A 23 8.71 -13.49 -2.78
N LYS A 24 9.96 -13.17 -3.12
CA LYS A 24 10.45 -13.23 -4.50
C LYS A 24 11.16 -14.56 -4.70
N TYR A 25 10.49 -15.47 -5.41
CA TYR A 25 11.05 -16.77 -5.76
C TYR A 25 12.02 -16.67 -6.94
N SER A 26 13.16 -17.35 -6.83
CA SER A 26 14.07 -17.56 -7.95
C SER A 26 13.46 -18.57 -8.91
N LYS A 27 13.71 -18.41 -10.23
CA LYS A 27 13.27 -19.38 -11.24
C LYS A 27 14.00 -20.71 -11.14
N ARG A 28 15.19 -20.75 -10.50
CA ARG A 28 15.95 -21.97 -10.27
C ARG A 28 15.55 -22.57 -8.92
N GLY A 29 15.15 -23.84 -8.91
CA GLY A 29 14.79 -24.57 -7.70
C GLY A 29 15.97 -24.68 -6.71
N GLY A 30 15.67 -24.74 -5.41
CA GLY A 30 16.66 -24.92 -4.35
C GLY A 30 17.21 -23.63 -3.72
N GLN A 31 16.96 -22.46 -4.31
CA GLN A 31 17.31 -21.19 -3.66
C GLN A 31 16.21 -20.69 -2.73
N ARG A 32 16.62 -20.16 -1.58
CA ARG A 32 15.72 -19.52 -0.63
C ARG A 32 15.11 -18.25 -1.25
N PRO A 33 13.79 -18.03 -1.13
CA PRO A 33 13.18 -16.81 -1.66
C PRO A 33 13.68 -15.57 -0.90
N GLU A 34 13.88 -14.47 -1.62
CA GLU A 34 14.15 -13.18 -0.99
C GLU A 34 12.84 -12.63 -0.40
N VAL A 35 12.83 -12.37 0.91
CA VAL A 35 11.70 -11.72 1.58
C VAL A 35 11.89 -10.20 1.48
N ARG A 36 10.98 -9.52 0.78
CA ARG A 36 10.96 -8.05 0.69
C ARG A 36 9.78 -7.51 1.47
N VAL A 37 10.02 -6.56 2.36
CA VAL A 37 8.94 -5.85 3.06
C VAL A 37 8.61 -4.60 2.25
N VAL A 38 7.35 -4.49 1.83
CA VAL A 38 6.87 -3.39 1.01
C VAL A 38 5.71 -2.72 1.72
N ARG A 39 5.80 -1.40 1.90
CA ARG A 39 4.72 -0.58 2.43
C ARG A 39 3.77 -0.17 1.30
N VAL A 40 2.51 -0.60 1.40
CA VAL A 40 1.43 -0.26 0.47
C VAL A 40 0.63 0.90 1.04
N LEU A 41 0.63 2.02 0.31
CA LEU A 41 -0.18 3.19 0.62
C LEU A 41 -1.62 3.01 0.10
N GLY A 42 -2.59 3.79 0.60
CA GLY A 42 -4.02 3.59 0.30
C GLY A 42 -4.43 3.69 -1.18
N ASN A 43 -3.65 4.40 -2.01
CA ASN A 43 -3.88 4.50 -3.46
C ASN A 43 -3.01 3.54 -4.29
N GLN A 44 -2.31 2.61 -3.63
CA GLN A 44 -1.44 1.62 -4.24
C GLN A 44 -2.01 0.22 -4.09
N ARG A 45 -1.67 -0.65 -5.05
CA ARG A 45 -2.05 -2.07 -5.05
C ARG A 45 -0.81 -2.92 -5.33
N LEU A 46 -0.67 -4.02 -4.59
CA LEU A 46 0.36 -5.02 -4.87
C LEU A 46 -0.13 -5.95 -5.98
N THR A 47 0.71 -6.15 -7.00
CA THR A 47 0.45 -7.10 -8.08
C THR A 47 1.02 -8.49 -7.76
N PRO A 48 0.57 -9.57 -8.42
CA PRO A 48 1.10 -10.92 -8.18
C PRO A 48 2.63 -11.02 -8.37
N GLY A 49 3.20 -10.22 -9.28
CA GLY A 49 4.65 -10.14 -9.49
C GLY A 49 5.40 -9.29 -8.45
N GLY A 50 4.75 -8.88 -7.36
CA GLY A 50 5.36 -8.09 -6.29
C GLY A 50 5.59 -6.61 -6.61
N LYS A 51 5.05 -6.10 -7.72
CA LYS A 51 5.16 -4.68 -8.11
C LYS A 51 4.01 -3.87 -7.51
N LEU A 52 4.31 -2.68 -7.00
CA LEU A 52 3.32 -1.68 -6.61
C LEU A 52 2.79 -0.96 -7.86
N LYS A 53 1.47 -0.92 -8.02
CA LYS A 53 0.78 -0.13 -9.04
C LYS A 53 -0.13 0.90 -8.37
N LYS A 54 -0.21 2.09 -8.96
CA LYS A 54 -1.14 3.15 -8.55
C LYS A 54 -2.07 3.50 -9.70
N ALA A 55 -3.28 3.95 -9.38
CA ALA A 55 -4.13 4.59 -10.37
C ALA A 55 -3.45 5.90 -10.83
N GLN A 56 -3.36 6.12 -12.14
CA GLN A 56 -2.89 7.40 -12.67
C GLN A 56 -3.96 8.46 -12.42
N PRO A 57 -3.60 9.63 -11.84
CA PRO A 57 -4.56 10.71 -11.67
C PRO A 57 -4.97 11.22 -13.06
N LYS A 58 -6.25 11.13 -13.38
CA LYS A 58 -6.80 11.66 -14.64
C LYS A 58 -7.03 13.17 -14.52
N GLN A 59 -6.71 13.90 -15.58
CA GLN A 59 -7.10 15.29 -15.71
C GLN A 59 -8.63 15.35 -15.95
N LYS A 60 -9.37 15.90 -14.99
CA LYS A 60 -10.84 15.97 -15.06
C LYS A 60 -11.34 17.05 -16.04
N SER A 61 -10.51 18.05 -16.33
CA SER A 61 -10.86 19.17 -17.20
C SER A 61 -9.62 19.72 -17.88
N VAL A 62 -9.75 20.07 -19.16
CA VAL A 62 -8.68 20.69 -19.96
C VAL A 62 -8.14 21.96 -19.30
N LYS A 63 -9.01 22.73 -18.61
CA LYS A 63 -8.63 23.97 -17.89
C LYS A 63 -7.88 23.72 -16.58
N LYS A 64 -7.90 22.49 -16.06
CA LYS A 64 -7.21 22.09 -14.81
C LYS A 64 -5.95 21.29 -15.13
N SER A 65 -5.26 21.63 -16.23
CA SER A 65 -3.95 21.06 -16.53
C SER A 65 -3.01 21.36 -15.36
N ARG A 66 -2.26 20.35 -14.94
CA ARG A 66 -1.20 20.54 -13.95
C ARG A 66 0.00 21.08 -14.71
N ASP A 67 0.38 22.33 -14.45
CA ASP A 67 1.78 22.75 -14.58
C ASP A 67 2.68 21.88 -13.70
#